data_AF-A0A0Q9R113-F1
#
_entry.id   AF-A0A0Q9R113-F1
#
_cell.length_a   1.000
_cell.length_b   1.000
_cell.length_c   1.000
_cell.angle_alpha   90.00
_cell.angle_beta   90.00
_cell.angle_gamma   90.00
#
_symmetry.space_group_name_H-M   'P 1'
#
loop_
_entity.id
_entity.type
_entity.pdbx_description
1 polymer ?
#
loop_
_entity_poly.entity_id
_entity_poly.type
_entity_poly.pdbx_seq_one_letter_code
_entity_poly.pdbx_strand_id
1 'polypeptide(L)'
;MALVERLPRVLTARGWGLAAAGVLSLLFAQFLGRRDLLYLGILLVLLPLASVLVLHLVKPRFTVHRTFAPQSMETGFTTTVTLSVASDGPLGGSVVMREQLPQRFGDAPEFHFPARHPTPSGVSLYEYRLRSAARGVYDVGPVTAGFTDPFGLGISRHTLGGTDRLVVTPSPLDLPYSPLTGVRGTDGNAVTRRNANPSDDDVMTREYRHGDPMRRVHWAATARHNELMVRQEESVTTPEATLILDQRQASYGSGFLSAFGGDPDTDSSMLSSPTFEWAVVAAVSISAHLLERSYALRFVDETGAPALQRSVSAPWPGDEEFSGPAGLHGIAQGLAALELLPDPAKRSTSSQKRRSVSARSVPDRSVSDRAVSGRSVSARSVADRSSAVPFGDPMLDKLAGLKNRGPLIALLGAITEDEARDLGQAAEYGSQSLAILVSERPRDLHSVMDILRSAGWHVVAVTPNASVATAWAHLDTPPATVTSSTAKTTLRSGASS
;
A
#
# COMPACT_ATOMS: atom_id res chain seq x y z
N MET A 1 -46.76 1.36 8.28
CA MET A 1 -46.27 0.19 7.53
C MET A 1 -44.77 -0.08 7.74
N ALA A 2 -43.87 0.91 7.65
CA ALA A 2 -42.42 0.71 7.85
C ALA A 2 -41.99 0.17 9.23
N LEU A 3 -42.81 0.34 10.26
CA LEU A 3 -42.52 -0.17 11.61
C LEU A 3 -42.77 -1.69 11.71
N VAL A 4 -43.76 -2.22 10.98
CA VAL A 4 -44.14 -3.64 11.00
C VAL A 4 -43.10 -4.52 10.31
N GLU A 5 -42.47 -4.01 9.25
CA GLU A 5 -41.35 -4.69 8.56
C GLU A 5 -40.05 -4.72 9.39
N ARG A 6 -39.91 -3.83 10.38
CA ARG A 6 -38.73 -3.77 11.27
C ARG A 6 -38.89 -4.56 12.56
N LEU A 7 -40.12 -4.81 13.03
CA LEU A 7 -40.42 -5.58 14.24
C LEU A 7 -39.69 -6.95 14.35
N PRO A 8 -39.59 -7.79 13.30
CA PRO A 8 -38.90 -9.08 13.42
C PRO A 8 -37.38 -8.94 13.64
N ARG A 9 -36.79 -7.78 13.35
CA ARG A 9 -35.36 -7.51 13.62
C ARG A 9 -35.10 -6.97 15.02
N VAL A 10 -36.14 -6.49 15.71
CA VAL A 10 -36.00 -5.85 17.02
C VAL A 10 -36.40 -6.78 18.15
N LEU A 11 -37.46 -7.59 18.00
CA LEU A 11 -37.89 -8.51 19.06
C LEU A 11 -37.08 -9.80 19.11
N THR A 12 -36.68 -10.23 20.30
CA THR A 12 -36.02 -11.53 20.53
C THR A 12 -37.04 -12.67 20.45
N ALA A 13 -36.55 -13.92 20.42
CA ALA A 13 -37.41 -15.10 20.52
C ALA A 13 -38.27 -15.09 21.81
N ARG A 14 -37.75 -14.53 22.90
CA ARG A 14 -38.48 -14.34 24.16
C ARG A 14 -39.58 -13.28 24.03
N GLY A 15 -39.29 -12.15 23.36
CA GLY A 15 -40.28 -11.11 23.07
C GLY A 15 -41.45 -11.63 22.25
N TRP A 16 -41.17 -12.41 21.20
CA TRP A 16 -42.20 -13.08 20.39
C TRP A 16 -42.99 -14.13 21.19
N GLY A 17 -42.30 -14.95 21.98
CA GLY A 17 -42.96 -15.93 22.84
C GLY A 17 -43.90 -15.29 23.85
N LEU A 18 -43.48 -14.18 24.47
CA LEU A 18 -44.28 -13.44 25.44
C LEU A 18 -45.51 -12.79 24.78
N ALA A 19 -45.33 -12.19 23.60
CA ALA A 19 -46.42 -11.61 22.83
C ALA A 19 -47.44 -12.67 22.41
N ALA A 20 -46.99 -13.84 21.94
CA ALA A 20 -47.85 -14.96 21.58
C ALA A 20 -48.63 -15.51 22.78
N ALA A 21 -47.97 -15.70 23.93
CA ALA A 21 -48.62 -16.11 25.16
C ALA A 21 -49.66 -15.07 25.64
N GLY A 22 -49.36 -13.78 25.50
CA GLY A 22 -50.28 -12.70 25.81
C GLY A 22 -51.55 -12.73 24.95
N VAL A 23 -51.40 -12.88 23.63
CA VAL A 23 -52.53 -13.02 22.70
C VAL A 23 -53.36 -14.25 23.03
N LEU A 24 -52.71 -15.38 23.30
CA LEU A 24 -53.41 -16.62 23.67
C LEU A 24 -54.20 -16.45 24.99
N SER A 25 -53.62 -15.79 25.98
CA SER A 25 -54.30 -15.47 27.25
C SER A 25 -55.51 -14.57 27.05
N LEU A 26 -55.42 -13.56 26.16
CA LEU A 26 -56.55 -12.70 25.82
C LEU A 26 -57.69 -13.49 25.16
N LEU A 27 -57.38 -14.43 24.28
CA LEU A 27 -58.39 -15.31 23.67
C LEU A 27 -59.06 -16.18 24.74
N PHE A 28 -58.30 -16.82 25.63
CA PHE A 28 -58.87 -17.61 26.72
C PHE A 28 -59.69 -16.77 27.69
N ALA A 29 -59.28 -15.53 27.98
CA ALA A 29 -60.06 -14.61 28.81
C ALA A 29 -61.45 -14.34 28.22
N GLN A 30 -61.54 -14.18 26.90
CA GLN A 30 -62.81 -13.99 26.21
C GLN A 30 -63.69 -15.24 26.22
N PHE A 31 -63.10 -16.43 26.01
CA PHE A 31 -63.86 -17.68 26.03
C PHE A 31 -64.33 -18.09 27.44
N LEU A 32 -63.50 -17.93 28.46
CA LEU A 32 -63.82 -18.35 29.84
C LEU A 32 -64.49 -17.24 30.66
N GLY A 33 -64.51 -16.00 30.19
CA GLY A 33 -65.08 -14.85 30.89
C GLY A 33 -64.35 -14.44 32.18
N ARG A 34 -63.11 -14.92 32.39
CA ARG A 34 -62.32 -14.63 33.60
C ARG A 34 -61.53 -13.34 33.46
N ARG A 35 -61.78 -12.39 34.37
CA ARG A 35 -61.09 -11.09 34.41
C ARG A 35 -59.58 -11.22 34.68
N ASP A 36 -59.16 -12.21 35.46
CA ASP A 36 -57.75 -12.42 35.80
C ASP A 36 -56.89 -12.70 34.56
N LEU A 37 -57.41 -13.51 33.62
CA LEU A 37 -56.74 -13.83 32.36
C LEU A 37 -56.64 -12.63 31.42
N LEU A 38 -57.60 -11.70 31.51
CA LEU A 38 -57.61 -10.46 30.75
C LEU A 38 -56.47 -9.55 31.22
N TYR A 39 -56.34 -9.34 32.53
CA TYR A 39 -55.24 -8.52 33.08
C TYR A 39 -53.87 -9.11 32.76
N LEU A 40 -53.72 -10.43 32.87
CA LEU A 40 -52.48 -11.13 32.50
C LEU A 40 -52.16 -10.97 31.00
N GLY A 41 -53.15 -11.19 30.14
CA GLY A 41 -52.99 -11.07 28.69
C GLY A 41 -52.60 -9.65 28.26
N ILE A 42 -53.25 -8.63 28.84
CA ILE A 42 -52.88 -7.23 28.59
C ILE A 42 -51.44 -6.98 29.02
N LEU A 43 -51.04 -7.38 30.23
CA LEU A 43 -49.67 -7.18 30.72
C LEU A 43 -48.61 -7.82 29.80
N LEU A 44 -48.85 -9.07 29.38
CA LEU A 44 -47.93 -9.82 28.51
C LEU A 44 -47.80 -9.21 27.11
N VAL A 45 -48.84 -8.56 26.60
CA VAL A 45 -48.77 -7.84 25.31
C VAL A 45 -48.14 -6.45 25.49
N LEU A 46 -48.42 -5.78 26.60
CA LEU A 46 -47.95 -4.42 26.87
C LEU A 46 -46.44 -4.36 27.15
N LEU A 47 -45.86 -5.41 27.76
CA LEU A 47 -44.42 -5.51 28.04
C LEU A 47 -43.54 -5.45 26.76
N PRO A 48 -43.74 -6.28 25.72
CA PRO A 48 -43.00 -6.20 24.47
C PRO A 48 -43.22 -4.86 23.73
N LEU A 49 -44.44 -4.32 23.77
CA LEU A 49 -44.76 -3.00 23.21
C LEU A 49 -43.98 -1.88 23.91
N ALA A 50 -43.92 -1.92 25.24
CA ALA A 50 -43.14 -0.98 26.04
C ALA A 50 -41.63 -1.11 25.76
N SER A 51 -41.10 -2.34 25.66
CA SER A 51 -39.71 -2.61 25.29
C SER A 51 -39.36 -1.98 23.93
N VAL A 52 -40.16 -2.23 22.89
CA VAL A 52 -39.98 -1.64 21.56
C VAL A 52 -40.06 -0.11 21.60
N LEU A 53 -41.01 0.45 22.37
CA LEU A 53 -41.15 1.90 22.52
C LEU A 53 -39.90 2.52 23.18
N VAL A 54 -39.36 1.90 24.24
CA VAL A 54 -38.12 2.34 24.90
C VAL A 54 -36.95 2.32 23.92
N LEU A 55 -36.75 1.22 23.18
CA LEU A 55 -35.68 1.11 22.18
C LEU A 55 -35.82 2.12 21.03
N HIS A 56 -37.04 2.57 20.72
CA HIS A 56 -37.28 3.61 19.71
C HIS A 56 -37.05 5.03 20.22
N LEU A 57 -37.38 5.32 21.47
CA LEU A 57 -37.25 6.65 22.08
C LEU A 57 -35.84 6.92 22.59
N VAL A 58 -35.20 5.92 23.18
CA VAL A 58 -33.84 6.03 23.74
C VAL A 58 -32.83 5.77 22.63
N LYS A 59 -32.33 6.84 22.01
CA LYS A 59 -31.25 6.77 21.03
C LYS A 59 -29.91 7.01 21.72
N PRO A 60 -29.07 5.98 21.89
CA PRO A 60 -27.75 6.16 22.46
C PRO A 60 -26.90 7.07 21.59
N ARG A 61 -26.24 8.06 22.20
CA ARG A 61 -25.25 8.91 21.56
C ARG A 61 -23.87 8.52 22.07
N PHE A 62 -23.03 8.08 21.16
CA PHE A 62 -21.65 7.69 21.45
C PHE A 62 -20.70 8.46 20.58
N THR A 63 -19.61 8.89 21.19
CA THR A 63 -18.45 9.43 20.50
C THR A 63 -17.36 8.35 20.50
N VAL A 64 -16.87 8.02 19.30
CA VAL A 64 -15.89 6.96 19.07
C VAL A 64 -14.71 7.54 18.32
N HIS A 65 -13.51 7.41 18.89
CA HIS A 65 -12.26 7.77 18.20
C HIS A 65 -11.29 6.58 18.21
N ARG A 66 -10.66 6.33 17.07
CA ARG A 66 -9.61 5.31 16.91
C ARG A 66 -8.28 5.97 16.65
N THR A 67 -7.25 5.44 17.27
CA THR A 67 -5.87 5.81 16.98
C THR A 67 -5.06 4.56 16.67
N PHE A 68 -4.20 4.67 15.66
CA PHE A 68 -3.31 3.59 15.22
C PHE A 68 -1.88 3.91 15.64
N ALA A 69 -1.21 2.94 16.25
CA ALA A 69 0.18 3.04 16.63
C ALA A 69 0.94 1.79 16.15
N PRO A 70 1.76 1.88 15.09
CA PRO A 70 2.02 3.04 14.23
C PRO A 70 0.83 3.40 13.30
N GLN A 71 0.81 4.63 12.75
CA GLN A 71 -0.26 5.13 11.85
C GLN A 71 -0.34 4.41 10.50
N SER A 72 0.80 3.90 10.02
CA SER A 72 0.89 2.96 8.91
C SER A 72 1.68 1.74 9.36
N MET A 73 1.32 0.57 8.86
CA MET A 73 1.91 -0.70 9.28
C MET A 73 2.55 -1.41 8.10
N GLU A 74 3.69 -2.06 8.29
CA GLU A 74 4.28 -2.90 7.24
C GLU A 74 3.62 -4.30 7.18
N THR A 75 3.59 -4.90 6.00
CA THR A 75 3.11 -6.28 5.82
C THR A 75 3.84 -7.24 6.76
N GLY A 76 3.10 -8.08 7.48
CA GLY A 76 3.67 -9.04 8.42
C GLY A 76 3.89 -8.51 9.84
N PHE A 77 3.92 -7.18 10.03
CA PHE A 77 4.01 -6.53 11.34
C PHE A 77 2.62 -6.30 11.95
N THR A 78 2.60 -5.79 13.19
CA THR A 78 1.37 -5.55 13.96
C THR A 78 1.22 -4.08 14.29
N THR A 79 0.01 -3.55 14.21
CA THR A 79 -0.35 -2.21 14.69
C THR A 79 -1.34 -2.35 15.84
N THR A 80 -1.15 -1.53 16.86
CA THR A 80 -2.08 -1.43 17.99
C THR A 80 -3.14 -0.38 17.66
N VAL A 81 -4.40 -0.78 17.77
CA VAL A 81 -5.55 0.12 17.69
C VAL A 81 -6.04 0.43 19.08
N THR A 82 -6.04 1.70 19.44
CA THR A 82 -6.67 2.18 20.67
C THR A 82 -8.01 2.81 20.32
N LEU A 83 -9.07 2.18 20.79
CA LEU A 83 -10.44 2.63 20.62
C LEU A 83 -10.90 3.34 21.89
N SER A 84 -11.23 4.61 21.75
CA SER A 84 -11.84 5.42 22.81
C SER A 84 -13.33 5.59 22.56
N VAL A 85 -14.13 5.25 23.57
CA VAL A 85 -15.59 5.29 23.50
C VAL A 85 -16.13 6.10 24.68
N ALA A 86 -16.88 7.14 24.38
CA ALA A 86 -17.58 7.98 25.35
C ALA A 86 -19.10 7.96 25.07
N SER A 87 -19.90 8.01 26.14
CA SER A 87 -21.36 8.11 26.05
C SER A 87 -21.80 9.51 26.42
N ASP A 88 -22.60 10.13 25.55
CA ASP A 88 -23.14 11.50 25.74
C ASP A 88 -24.59 11.49 26.27
N GLY A 89 -25.13 10.31 26.61
CA GLY A 89 -26.50 10.13 27.07
C GLY A 89 -26.63 9.27 28.32
N PRO A 90 -27.82 9.25 28.95
CA PRO A 90 -28.11 8.38 30.08
C PRO A 90 -28.10 6.93 29.58
N LEU A 91 -27.04 6.20 29.92
CA LEU A 91 -26.97 4.76 29.69
C LEU A 91 -27.18 4.02 31.01
N GLY A 92 -28.17 3.13 31.03
CA GLY A 92 -28.34 2.14 32.08
C GLY A 92 -27.95 0.77 31.54
N GLY A 93 -26.79 0.24 31.96
CA GLY A 93 -26.39 -1.14 31.69
C GLY A 93 -25.14 -1.32 30.84
N SER A 94 -24.70 -2.57 30.73
CA SER A 94 -23.55 -2.97 29.92
C SER A 94 -23.99 -3.29 28.49
N VAL A 95 -23.22 -2.82 27.51
CA VAL A 95 -23.49 -3.01 26.08
C VAL A 95 -22.34 -3.78 25.45
N VAL A 96 -22.68 -4.79 24.66
CA VAL A 96 -21.70 -5.51 23.83
C VAL A 96 -21.49 -4.72 22.54
N MET A 97 -20.24 -4.41 22.27
CA MET A 97 -19.78 -3.68 21.11
C MET A 97 -18.83 -4.55 20.30
N ARG A 98 -18.91 -4.44 18.97
CA ARG A 98 -18.10 -5.22 18.03
C ARG A 98 -17.59 -4.31 16.93
N GLU A 99 -16.28 -4.27 16.74
CA GLU A 99 -15.66 -3.53 15.63
C GLU A 99 -15.90 -4.28 14.32
N GLN A 100 -16.21 -3.58 13.22
CA GLN A 100 -16.20 -4.20 11.89
C GLN A 100 -14.80 -4.13 11.30
N LEU A 101 -14.28 -5.28 10.88
CA LEU A 101 -12.97 -5.39 10.26
C LEU A 101 -13.08 -6.05 8.88
N PRO A 102 -12.23 -5.67 7.91
CA PRO A 102 -12.06 -6.45 6.70
C PRO A 102 -11.65 -7.88 7.03
N GLN A 103 -12.17 -8.85 6.28
CA GLN A 103 -11.99 -10.29 6.52
C GLN A 103 -10.53 -10.73 6.70
N ARG A 104 -9.60 -10.00 6.08
CA ARG A 104 -8.14 -10.25 6.09
C ARG A 104 -7.50 -10.07 7.47
N PHE A 105 -8.14 -9.31 8.36
CA PHE A 105 -7.69 -9.11 9.73
C PHE A 105 -8.22 -10.16 10.71
N GLY A 106 -9.02 -11.13 10.22
CA GLY A 106 -9.59 -12.19 11.03
C GLY A 106 -10.83 -11.75 11.80
N ASP A 107 -10.94 -12.23 13.04
CA ASP A 107 -12.14 -12.04 13.84
C ASP A 107 -12.26 -10.60 14.36
N ALA A 108 -13.43 -10.02 14.11
CA ALA A 108 -13.83 -8.73 14.65
C ALA A 108 -13.81 -8.74 16.19
N PRO A 109 -13.03 -7.86 16.85
CA PRO A 109 -12.94 -7.81 18.30
C PRO A 109 -14.27 -7.39 18.91
N GLU A 110 -14.61 -8.04 20.02
CA GLU A 110 -15.82 -7.80 20.80
C GLU A 110 -15.43 -7.33 22.20
N PHE A 111 -16.11 -6.29 22.69
CA PHE A 111 -15.81 -5.64 23.96
C PHE A 111 -17.08 -5.15 24.66
N HIS A 112 -17.02 -5.05 25.98
CA HIS A 112 -18.13 -4.60 26.81
C HIS A 112 -17.93 -3.15 27.22
N PHE A 113 -18.97 -2.32 27.02
CA PHE A 113 -19.05 -0.95 27.50
C PHE A 113 -19.98 -0.85 28.71
N PRO A 114 -19.67 0.00 29.72
CA PRO A 114 -18.39 0.69 29.90
C PRO A 114 -17.25 -0.30 30.21
N ALA A 115 -16.02 0.11 29.96
CA ALA A 115 -14.85 -0.65 30.39
C ALA A 115 -14.81 -0.78 31.92
N ARG A 116 -14.14 -1.83 32.43
CA ARG A 116 -14.02 -2.06 33.89
C ARG A 116 -13.36 -0.89 34.62
N HIS A 117 -12.41 -0.23 33.95
CA HIS A 117 -11.66 0.91 34.46
C HIS A 117 -11.70 2.05 33.43
N PRO A 118 -12.78 2.85 33.40
CA PRO A 118 -12.84 4.02 32.54
C PRO A 118 -11.86 5.09 33.03
N THR A 119 -11.49 6.02 32.16
CA THR A 119 -10.67 7.18 32.52
C THR A 119 -11.44 8.07 33.52
N PRO A 120 -10.75 8.98 34.25
CA PRO A 120 -11.41 9.98 35.10
C PRO A 120 -12.43 10.85 34.37
N SER A 121 -12.29 11.01 33.05
CA SER A 121 -13.23 11.71 32.17
C SER A 121 -14.43 10.85 31.73
N GLY A 122 -14.55 9.60 32.19
CA GLY A 122 -15.63 8.67 31.85
C GLY A 122 -15.48 7.98 30.48
N VAL A 123 -14.30 8.07 29.86
CA VAL A 123 -14.02 7.45 28.56
C VAL A 123 -13.57 6.01 28.76
N SER A 124 -14.15 5.08 28.03
CA SER A 124 -13.73 3.68 28.01
C SER A 124 -12.67 3.48 26.92
N LEU A 125 -11.52 2.92 27.30
CA LEU A 125 -10.43 2.61 26.37
C LEU A 125 -10.35 1.11 26.13
N TYR A 126 -10.25 0.72 24.86
CA TYR A 126 -10.05 -0.65 24.42
C TYR A 126 -8.85 -0.72 23.51
N GLU A 127 -8.06 -1.78 23.65
CA GLU A 127 -6.87 -2.01 22.83
C GLU A 127 -7.01 -3.35 22.11
N TYR A 128 -6.75 -3.36 20.81
CA TYR A 128 -6.63 -4.59 20.04
C TYR A 128 -5.52 -4.44 18.99
N ARG A 129 -5.07 -5.57 18.46
CA ARG A 129 -3.94 -5.63 17.53
C ARG A 129 -4.40 -6.12 16.17
N LEU A 130 -3.93 -5.45 15.12
CA LEU A 130 -4.19 -5.82 13.74
C LEU A 130 -2.90 -6.26 13.07
N ARG A 131 -2.97 -7.31 12.25
CA ARG A 131 -1.87 -7.82 11.41
C ARG A 131 -2.43 -8.17 10.04
N SER A 132 -1.68 -7.84 8.98
CA SER A 132 -2.03 -8.21 7.61
C SER A 132 -0.81 -8.72 6.88
N ALA A 133 -0.98 -9.77 6.07
CA ALA A 133 0.04 -10.28 5.16
C ALA A 133 0.03 -9.56 3.80
N ALA A 134 -1.06 -8.87 3.46
CA ALA A 134 -1.22 -8.18 2.19
C ALA A 134 -1.20 -6.66 2.39
N ARG A 135 -0.43 -5.97 1.53
CA ARG A 135 -0.43 -4.51 1.47
C ARG A 135 -1.79 -4.00 0.97
N GLY A 136 -2.10 -2.76 1.31
CA GLY A 136 -3.34 -2.13 0.87
C GLY A 136 -3.81 -1.04 1.79
N VAL A 137 -4.96 -0.50 1.44
CA VAL A 137 -5.68 0.48 2.25
C VAL A 137 -6.94 -0.18 2.77
N TYR A 138 -7.13 -0.12 4.08
CA TYR A 138 -8.21 -0.82 4.76
C TYR A 138 -8.99 0.11 5.66
N ASP A 139 -10.32 0.06 5.54
CA ASP A 139 -11.20 0.80 6.42
C ASP A 139 -11.47 -0.04 7.67
N VAL A 140 -11.13 0.51 8.84
CA VAL A 140 -11.32 -0.12 10.15
C VAL A 140 -12.54 0.51 10.82
N GLY A 141 -13.48 -0.33 11.24
CA GLY A 141 -14.78 0.04 11.78
C GLY A 141 -15.90 0.00 10.74
N PRO A 142 -17.07 0.59 11.03
CA PRO A 142 -17.46 1.23 12.28
C PRO A 142 -17.65 0.25 13.45
N VAL A 143 -17.83 0.76 14.68
CA VAL A 143 -18.23 -0.07 15.82
C VAL A 143 -19.72 -0.32 15.72
N THR A 144 -20.15 -1.55 15.97
CA THR A 144 -21.56 -1.90 16.11
C THR A 144 -21.87 -2.22 17.56
N ALA A 145 -22.97 -1.69 18.08
CA ALA A 145 -23.39 -1.90 19.45
C ALA A 145 -24.81 -2.47 19.50
N GLY A 146 -25.00 -3.52 20.30
CA GLY A 146 -26.29 -4.17 20.53
C GLY A 146 -26.89 -3.75 21.87
N PHE A 147 -27.97 -2.96 21.84
CA PHE A 147 -28.68 -2.50 23.03
C PHE A 147 -29.86 -3.42 23.29
N THR A 148 -29.89 -4.01 24.47
CA THR A 148 -31.01 -4.86 24.91
C THR A 148 -31.88 -4.05 25.88
N ASP A 149 -33.19 -4.18 25.79
CA ASP A 149 -34.09 -3.52 26.74
C ASP A 149 -33.99 -4.15 28.15
N PRO A 150 -34.45 -3.47 29.22
CA PRO A 150 -34.37 -3.96 30.59
C PRO A 150 -35.04 -5.32 30.84
N PHE A 151 -36.03 -5.70 30.03
CA PHE A 151 -36.75 -6.98 30.11
C PHE A 151 -36.20 -8.06 29.17
N GLY A 152 -35.23 -7.73 28.29
CA GLY A 152 -34.62 -8.69 27.35
C GLY A 152 -35.54 -9.19 26.23
N LEU A 153 -36.60 -8.43 25.93
CA LEU A 153 -37.62 -8.77 24.93
C LEU A 153 -37.25 -8.27 23.53
N GLY A 154 -36.35 -7.29 23.42
CA GLY A 154 -35.90 -6.70 22.18
C GLY A 154 -34.43 -6.26 22.21
N ILE A 155 -33.82 -6.25 21.03
CA ILE A 155 -32.43 -5.84 20.77
C ILE A 155 -32.44 -4.84 19.61
N SER A 156 -31.82 -3.69 19.81
CA SER A 156 -31.55 -2.71 18.76
C SER A 156 -30.06 -2.66 18.45
N ARG A 157 -29.68 -2.75 17.17
CA ARG A 157 -28.29 -2.61 16.72
C ARG A 157 -28.06 -1.22 16.15
N HIS A 158 -27.02 -0.56 16.63
CA HIS A 158 -26.60 0.76 16.16
C HIS A 158 -25.15 0.71 15.67
N THR A 159 -24.88 1.37 14.54
CA THR A 159 -23.53 1.70 14.10
C THR A 159 -23.07 2.98 14.80
N LEU A 160 -21.95 2.91 15.48
CA LEU A 160 -21.35 3.98 16.28
C LEU A 160 -20.04 4.44 15.62
N GLY A 161 -19.90 5.75 15.46
CA GLY A 161 -18.74 6.35 14.80
C GLY A 161 -18.66 6.05 13.29
N GLY A 162 -17.56 6.48 12.68
CA GLY A 162 -17.22 6.20 11.28
C GLY A 162 -16.17 5.09 11.15
N THR A 163 -15.62 4.99 9.95
CA THR A 163 -14.46 4.16 9.59
C THR A 163 -13.20 5.02 9.58
N ASP A 164 -12.09 4.46 10.05
CA ASP A 164 -10.77 5.09 9.96
C ASP A 164 -9.84 4.26 9.07
N ARG A 165 -9.05 4.94 8.24
CA ARG A 165 -8.24 4.30 7.20
C ARG A 165 -6.88 3.85 7.75
N LEU A 166 -6.57 2.56 7.62
CA LEU A 166 -5.27 1.97 7.92
C LEU A 166 -4.52 1.67 6.62
N VAL A 167 -3.33 2.25 6.47
CA VAL A 167 -2.41 1.98 5.34
C VAL A 167 -1.44 0.86 5.73
N VAL A 168 -1.45 -0.24 4.98
CA VAL A 168 -0.51 -1.35 5.15
C VAL A 168 0.51 -1.35 4.02
N THR A 169 1.74 -0.92 4.30
CA THR A 169 2.84 -0.78 3.34
C THR A 169 3.55 -2.11 3.09
N PRO A 170 4.13 -2.35 1.89
CA PRO A 170 5.02 -3.48 1.72
C PRO A 170 6.23 -3.36 2.65
N SER A 171 6.62 -4.48 3.27
CA SER A 171 7.83 -4.54 4.11
C SER A 171 9.07 -4.57 3.22
N PRO A 172 10.03 -3.63 3.37
CA PRO A 172 11.32 -3.73 2.71
C PRO A 172 12.11 -4.92 3.26
N LEU A 173 12.95 -5.49 2.39
CA LEU A 173 13.90 -6.55 2.71
C LEU A 173 15.32 -6.01 2.60
N ASP A 174 16.19 -6.42 3.51
CA ASP A 174 17.60 -6.06 3.47
C ASP A 174 18.27 -6.65 2.22
N LEU A 175 18.89 -5.79 1.42
CA LEU A 175 19.61 -6.19 0.22
C LEU A 175 21.11 -6.28 0.48
N PRO A 176 21.80 -7.28 -0.11
CA PRO A 176 23.24 -7.41 0.06
C PRO A 176 23.97 -6.22 -0.56
N TYR A 177 25.15 -5.92 -0.01
CA TYR A 177 25.98 -4.85 -0.56
C TYR A 177 26.43 -5.20 -1.98
N SER A 178 26.10 -4.32 -2.91
CA SER A 178 26.56 -4.35 -4.30
C SER A 178 27.17 -2.98 -4.65
N PRO A 179 28.40 -2.90 -5.18
CA PRO A 179 28.95 -1.68 -5.76
C PRO A 179 28.18 -1.33 -7.05
N LEU A 180 27.21 -0.43 -6.93
CA LEU A 180 26.59 0.19 -8.11
C LEU A 180 27.64 1.08 -8.76
N THR A 181 28.15 0.65 -9.91
CA THR A 181 29.26 1.35 -10.58
C THR A 181 28.73 2.54 -11.37
N GLY A 182 29.16 3.74 -10.98
CA GLY A 182 28.86 4.99 -11.66
C GLY A 182 30.14 5.77 -11.96
N VAL A 183 30.29 6.22 -13.21
CA VAL A 183 31.46 6.96 -13.69
C VAL A 183 31.63 8.25 -12.88
N ARG A 184 32.82 8.38 -12.25
CA ARG A 184 33.35 9.54 -11.53
C ARG A 184 32.76 9.76 -10.12
N GLY A 185 33.40 9.14 -9.14
CA GLY A 185 33.38 9.59 -7.74
C GLY A 185 32.35 8.87 -6.87
N THR A 186 32.77 7.71 -6.35
CA THR A 186 32.41 7.18 -5.02
C THR A 186 30.92 7.03 -4.69
N ASP A 187 30.37 5.86 -5.03
CA ASP A 187 29.52 4.98 -4.19
C ASP A 187 28.37 5.55 -3.35
N GLY A 188 27.93 6.79 -3.54
CA GLY A 188 27.01 7.49 -2.62
C GLY A 188 27.47 7.58 -1.16
N ASN A 189 28.59 6.95 -0.84
CA ASN A 189 29.45 7.26 0.28
C ASN A 189 30.20 8.57 -0.02
N ALA A 190 29.45 9.65 -0.12
CA ALA A 190 29.81 10.84 0.64
C ALA A 190 29.64 10.54 2.14
N VAL A 191 30.25 9.44 2.61
CA VAL A 191 30.68 9.33 3.99
C VAL A 191 31.68 10.44 4.10
N THR A 192 31.13 11.59 4.50
CA THR A 192 31.78 12.61 5.28
C THR A 192 33.10 12.04 5.77
N ARG A 193 34.21 12.46 5.14
CA ARG A 193 35.56 12.34 5.70
C ARG A 193 35.59 13.13 7.01
N ARG A 194 34.79 12.72 8.00
CA ARG A 194 34.70 13.32 9.34
C ARG A 194 35.82 12.83 10.23
N ASN A 195 36.60 11.85 9.76
CA ASN A 195 37.80 11.34 10.43
C ASN A 195 39.07 11.54 9.60
N ALA A 196 39.04 12.32 8.51
CA ALA A 196 40.28 12.86 7.98
C ALA A 196 40.70 13.98 8.93
N ASN A 197 41.87 13.84 9.54
CA ASN A 197 42.54 14.91 10.28
C ASN A 197 42.36 16.25 9.53
N PRO A 198 42.16 17.39 10.20
CA PRO A 198 42.08 18.72 9.57
C PRO A 198 43.35 19.17 8.84
N SER A 199 44.29 18.27 8.56
CA SER A 199 45.65 18.55 8.14
C SER A 199 46.04 18.00 6.77
N ASP A 200 45.13 17.37 6.01
CA ASP A 200 45.48 16.94 4.65
C ASP A 200 44.64 17.63 3.58
N ASP A 201 45.34 18.53 2.90
CA ASP A 201 44.98 19.47 1.84
C ASP A 201 44.70 18.74 0.51
N ASP A 202 43.86 17.71 0.49
CA ASP A 202 43.53 17.00 -0.76
C ASP A 202 42.36 17.69 -1.50
N VAL A 203 42.48 19.01 -1.62
CA VAL A 203 41.67 19.85 -2.51
C VAL A 203 42.47 19.99 -3.79
N MET A 204 41.94 19.48 -4.91
CA MET A 204 42.57 19.71 -6.21
C MET A 204 42.80 21.21 -6.38
N THR A 205 44.04 21.59 -6.57
CA THR A 205 44.43 22.99 -6.65
C THR A 205 44.64 23.33 -8.12
N ARG A 206 44.11 24.47 -8.57
CA ARG A 206 44.27 24.94 -9.94
C ARG A 206 44.85 26.34 -9.99
N GLU A 207 45.42 26.70 -11.14
CA GLU A 207 45.84 28.07 -11.45
C GLU A 207 44.69 29.06 -11.27
N TYR A 208 45.01 30.16 -10.58
CA TYR A 208 44.14 31.31 -10.42
C TYR A 208 43.82 31.88 -11.79
N ARG A 209 42.53 32.04 -12.09
CA ARG A 209 42.06 32.76 -13.27
C ARG A 209 41.51 34.10 -12.85
N HIS A 210 41.72 35.10 -13.68
CA HIS A 210 41.20 36.44 -13.43
C HIS A 210 39.67 36.39 -13.30
N GLY A 211 39.15 36.73 -12.12
CA GLY A 211 37.74 36.57 -11.75
C GLY A 211 37.50 35.61 -10.57
N ASP A 212 38.50 34.80 -10.19
CA ASP A 212 38.42 33.99 -8.98
C ASP A 212 38.49 34.87 -7.73
N PRO A 213 37.67 34.61 -6.70
CA PRO A 213 37.70 35.42 -5.49
C PRO A 213 38.97 35.14 -4.68
N MET A 214 39.77 36.18 -4.39
CA MET A 214 41.05 36.08 -3.67
C MET A 214 40.97 35.34 -2.32
N ARG A 215 39.80 35.29 -1.68
CA ARG A 215 39.54 34.52 -0.45
C ARG A 215 39.72 33.00 -0.61
N ARG A 216 39.71 32.48 -1.85
CA ARG A 216 39.87 31.05 -2.16
C ARG A 216 41.30 30.67 -2.54
N VAL A 217 42.24 31.63 -2.47
CA VAL A 217 43.66 31.38 -2.73
C VAL A 217 44.24 30.50 -1.65
N HIS A 218 44.90 29.43 -2.08
CA HIS A 218 45.64 28.53 -1.21
C HIS A 218 47.06 29.04 -1.04
N TRP A 219 47.32 29.81 0.02
CA TRP A 219 48.63 30.45 0.23
C TRP A 219 49.79 29.45 0.34
N ALA A 220 49.59 28.29 0.98
CA ALA A 220 50.65 27.29 1.10
C ALA A 220 51.02 26.63 -0.25
N ALA A 221 50.05 26.29 -1.10
CA ALA A 221 50.29 25.79 -2.45
C ALA A 221 50.86 26.88 -3.36
N THR A 222 50.36 28.11 -3.24
CA THR A 222 50.90 29.30 -3.94
C THR A 222 52.38 29.50 -3.64
N ALA A 223 52.78 29.36 -2.37
CA ALA A 223 54.18 29.50 -1.96
C ALA A 223 55.09 28.39 -2.50
N ARG A 224 54.57 27.18 -2.75
CA ARG A 224 55.33 26.05 -3.31
C ARG A 224 55.43 26.08 -4.83
N HIS A 225 54.38 26.54 -5.51
CA HIS A 225 54.31 26.58 -6.98
C HIS A 225 54.68 27.94 -7.58
N ASN A 226 54.92 28.95 -6.74
CA ASN A 226 55.31 30.32 -7.11
C ASN A 226 54.31 31.03 -8.06
N GLU A 227 53.08 30.52 -8.14
CA GLU A 227 51.97 31.04 -8.92
C GLU A 227 50.70 31.00 -8.06
N LEU A 228 49.75 31.92 -8.27
CA LEU A 228 48.53 31.97 -7.47
C LEU A 228 47.69 30.71 -7.69
N MET A 229 47.47 29.99 -6.61
CA MET A 229 46.76 28.72 -6.58
C MET A 229 45.40 28.88 -5.90
N VAL A 230 44.33 28.37 -6.50
CA VAL A 230 42.96 28.44 -5.96
C VAL A 230 42.47 27.04 -5.64
N ARG A 231 41.79 26.92 -4.47
CA ARG A 231 41.08 25.71 -4.08
C ARG A 231 39.96 25.41 -5.07
N GLN A 232 40.03 24.27 -5.78
CA GLN A 232 38.92 23.82 -6.61
C GLN A 232 37.86 23.17 -5.73
N GLU A 233 36.66 23.73 -5.69
CA GLU A 233 35.51 23.08 -5.04
C GLU A 233 35.12 21.87 -5.87
N GLU A 234 35.29 20.67 -5.31
CA GLU A 234 34.61 19.48 -5.81
C GLU A 234 33.11 19.71 -5.55
N SER A 235 32.33 19.85 -6.63
CA SER A 235 30.87 19.90 -6.50
C SER A 235 30.42 18.52 -6.03
N VAL A 236 30.14 18.39 -4.74
CA VAL A 236 29.51 17.20 -4.15
C VAL A 236 28.14 17.07 -4.79
N THR A 237 28.06 16.28 -5.86
CA THR A 237 26.81 15.98 -6.55
C THR A 237 26.19 14.83 -5.78
N THR A 238 24.97 15.01 -5.29
CA THR A 238 24.21 13.89 -4.70
C THR A 238 24.06 12.81 -5.78
N PRO A 239 24.46 11.56 -5.50
CA PRO A 239 24.26 10.49 -6.46
C PRO A 239 22.76 10.33 -6.75
N GLU A 240 22.37 10.22 -8.02
CA GLU A 240 20.98 9.97 -8.40
C GLU A 240 20.83 8.52 -8.86
N ALA A 241 19.65 7.93 -8.70
CA ALA A 241 19.31 6.63 -9.27
C ALA A 241 17.91 6.70 -9.86
N THR A 242 17.64 5.95 -10.92
CA THR A 242 16.30 5.86 -11.50
C THR A 242 15.76 4.45 -11.39
N LEU A 243 14.60 4.31 -10.75
CA LEU A 243 13.84 3.08 -10.66
C LEU A 243 12.63 3.16 -11.60
N ILE A 244 12.48 2.16 -12.45
CA ILE A 244 11.33 1.97 -13.34
C ILE A 244 10.56 0.76 -12.83
N LEU A 245 9.25 0.90 -12.65
CA LEU A 245 8.35 -0.22 -12.33
C LEU A 245 7.28 -0.33 -13.41
N ASP A 246 7.25 -1.46 -14.12
CA ASP A 246 6.13 -1.79 -15.01
C ASP A 246 4.88 -2.02 -14.16
N GLN A 247 3.76 -1.42 -14.56
CA GLN A 247 2.49 -1.55 -13.83
C GLN A 247 1.41 -2.22 -14.67
N ARG A 248 1.73 -2.71 -15.88
CA ARG A 248 0.72 -3.22 -16.82
C ARG A 248 0.24 -4.61 -16.43
N GLN A 249 -1.08 -4.80 -16.38
CA GLN A 249 -1.68 -6.12 -16.13
C GLN A 249 -1.26 -7.15 -17.20
N ALA A 250 -1.01 -6.71 -18.44
CA ALA A 250 -0.56 -7.61 -19.52
C ALA A 250 0.80 -8.25 -19.21
N SER A 251 1.74 -7.50 -18.65
CA SER A 251 3.09 -7.98 -18.33
C SER A 251 3.10 -8.99 -17.19
N TYR A 252 2.28 -8.76 -16.16
CA TYR A 252 2.23 -9.61 -14.97
C TYR A 252 1.14 -10.70 -15.02
N GLY A 253 0.26 -10.65 -16.01
CA GLY A 253 -0.87 -11.58 -16.18
C GLY A 253 -0.58 -12.81 -17.04
N SER A 254 0.65 -13.02 -17.51
CA SER A 254 1.01 -14.06 -18.50
C SER A 254 1.33 -15.45 -17.92
N GLY A 255 1.14 -15.66 -16.60
CA GLY A 255 1.58 -16.86 -15.88
C GLY A 255 0.55 -17.99 -15.70
N PHE A 256 1.03 -19.17 -15.24
CA PHE A 256 0.22 -20.37 -14.97
C PHE A 256 -0.97 -20.07 -14.04
N LEU A 257 -0.75 -19.29 -12.98
CA LEU A 257 -1.78 -18.94 -12.00
C LEU A 257 -2.89 -18.03 -12.57
N SER A 258 -2.63 -17.30 -13.66
CA SER A 258 -3.67 -16.51 -14.34
C SER A 258 -4.74 -17.40 -14.97
N ALA A 259 -4.36 -18.60 -15.44
CA ALA A 259 -5.28 -19.56 -16.05
C ALA A 259 -6.23 -20.23 -15.04
N PHE A 260 -5.88 -20.21 -13.75
CA PHE A 260 -6.71 -20.79 -12.68
C PHE A 260 -7.65 -19.80 -12.01
N GLY A 261 -7.71 -18.54 -12.49
CA GLY A 261 -8.69 -17.56 -12.08
C GLY A 261 -8.55 -17.14 -10.61
N GLY A 262 -8.03 -15.94 -10.37
CA GLY A 262 -8.17 -15.30 -9.06
C GLY A 262 -9.65 -15.12 -8.74
N ASP A 263 -10.04 -15.40 -7.49
CA ASP A 263 -11.39 -15.29 -6.98
C ASP A 263 -11.96 -13.87 -7.24
N PRO A 264 -12.99 -13.72 -8.11
CA PRO A 264 -13.51 -12.41 -8.49
C PRO A 264 -14.44 -11.78 -7.43
N ASP A 265 -14.81 -12.50 -6.36
CA ASP A 265 -15.87 -12.08 -5.42
C ASP A 265 -15.38 -11.39 -4.14
N THR A 266 -14.11 -10.98 -4.06
CA THR A 266 -13.66 -10.09 -2.97
C THR A 266 -13.81 -8.63 -3.41
N ASP A 267 -14.97 -8.03 -3.13
CA ASP A 267 -15.43 -6.66 -3.51
C ASP A 267 -14.53 -5.46 -3.08
N SER A 268 -13.26 -5.69 -2.74
CA SER A 268 -12.25 -4.69 -2.39
C SER A 268 -10.81 -5.18 -2.61
N SER A 269 -10.58 -6.15 -3.50
CA SER A 269 -9.23 -6.60 -3.86
C SER A 269 -8.66 -5.72 -4.95
N MET A 270 -7.59 -5.00 -4.60
CA MET A 270 -6.68 -4.35 -5.51
C MET A 270 -6.29 -5.28 -6.66
N LEU A 271 -6.30 -4.77 -7.90
CA LEU A 271 -5.89 -5.59 -9.06
C LEU A 271 -4.40 -5.90 -8.97
N SER A 272 -4.06 -7.15 -8.63
CA SER A 272 -2.68 -7.56 -8.40
C SER A 272 -2.43 -9.01 -8.84
N SER A 273 -1.16 -9.43 -8.83
CA SER A 273 -0.70 -10.79 -9.14
C SER A 273 0.52 -11.13 -8.28
N PRO A 274 0.83 -12.43 -8.01
CA PRO A 274 2.01 -12.81 -7.23
C PRO A 274 3.34 -12.26 -7.78
N THR A 275 3.49 -12.22 -9.11
CA THR A 275 4.64 -11.63 -9.79
C THR A 275 4.73 -10.12 -9.60
N PHE A 276 3.59 -9.42 -9.55
CA PHE A 276 3.55 -7.99 -9.27
C PHE A 276 3.80 -7.67 -7.79
N GLU A 277 3.25 -8.47 -6.87
CA GLU A 277 3.56 -8.37 -5.43
C GLU A 277 5.06 -8.47 -5.19
N TRP A 278 5.72 -9.43 -5.84
CA TRP A 278 7.17 -9.57 -5.77
C TRP A 278 7.88 -8.31 -6.27
N ALA A 279 7.46 -7.77 -7.42
CA ALA A 279 8.03 -6.54 -7.98
C ALA A 279 7.83 -5.33 -7.05
N VAL A 280 6.69 -5.23 -6.36
CA VAL A 280 6.44 -4.17 -5.37
C VAL A 280 7.35 -4.33 -4.14
N VAL A 281 7.53 -5.55 -3.63
CA VAL A 281 8.47 -5.80 -2.53
C VAL A 281 9.90 -5.47 -2.97
N ALA A 282 10.29 -5.87 -4.18
CA ALA A 282 11.59 -5.50 -4.75
C ALA A 282 11.74 -3.97 -4.88
N ALA A 283 10.70 -3.26 -5.35
CA ALA A 283 10.71 -1.81 -5.49
C ALA A 283 10.96 -1.10 -4.16
N VAL A 284 10.22 -1.44 -3.10
CA VAL A 284 10.42 -0.82 -1.78
C VAL A 284 11.79 -1.19 -1.18
N SER A 285 12.26 -2.41 -1.39
CA SER A 285 13.56 -2.89 -0.88
C SER A 285 14.73 -2.19 -1.58
N ILE A 286 14.69 -2.07 -2.91
CA ILE A 286 15.68 -1.35 -3.69
C ILE A 286 15.65 0.14 -3.34
N SER A 287 14.45 0.70 -3.15
CA SER A 287 14.30 2.10 -2.74
C SER A 287 14.93 2.36 -1.37
N ALA A 288 14.66 1.49 -0.38
CA ALA A 288 15.27 1.57 0.94
C ALA A 288 16.80 1.51 0.84
N HIS A 289 17.33 0.51 0.13
CA HIS A 289 18.76 0.30 -0.06
C HIS A 289 19.48 1.49 -0.72
N LEU A 290 18.85 2.12 -1.72
CA LEU A 290 19.41 3.29 -2.40
C LEU A 290 19.34 4.55 -1.52
N LEU A 291 18.21 4.80 -0.88
CA LEU A 291 18.01 5.97 -0.03
C LEU A 291 18.89 5.95 1.22
N GLU A 292 19.14 4.77 1.81
CA GLU A 292 20.10 4.59 2.91
C GLU A 292 21.53 4.96 2.50
N ARG A 293 21.87 4.77 1.22
CA ARG A 293 23.14 5.14 0.61
C ARG A 293 23.16 6.57 0.09
N SER A 294 22.20 7.39 0.52
CA SER A 294 22.09 8.81 0.14
C SER A 294 21.91 9.06 -1.36
N TYR A 295 21.38 8.07 -2.11
CA TYR A 295 20.91 8.32 -3.47
C TYR A 295 19.64 9.16 -3.46
N ALA A 296 19.56 10.15 -4.34
CA ALA A 296 18.29 10.73 -4.73
C ALA A 296 17.63 9.78 -5.74
N LEU A 297 16.47 9.22 -5.37
CA LEU A 297 15.79 8.21 -6.16
C LEU A 297 14.70 8.84 -7.01
N ARG A 298 14.81 8.70 -8.32
CA ARG A 298 13.72 8.98 -9.24
C ARG A 298 12.90 7.71 -9.48
N PHE A 299 11.59 7.75 -9.25
CA PHE A 299 10.70 6.61 -9.41
C PHE A 299 9.64 6.86 -10.49
N VAL A 300 9.76 6.13 -11.60
CA VAL A 300 8.91 6.29 -12.79
C VAL A 300 8.25 4.98 -13.22
N ASP A 301 7.17 5.10 -13.99
CA ASP A 301 6.48 3.97 -14.63
C ASP A 301 7.06 3.62 -16.02
N GLU A 302 6.46 2.64 -16.69
CA GLU A 302 6.83 2.19 -18.03
C GLU A 302 6.71 3.27 -19.13
N THR A 303 6.02 4.38 -18.86
CA THR A 303 5.87 5.50 -19.80
C THR A 303 6.76 6.69 -19.45
N GLY A 304 7.52 6.59 -18.35
CA GLY A 304 8.31 7.68 -17.79
C GLY A 304 7.51 8.66 -16.93
N ALA A 305 6.24 8.40 -16.61
CA ALA A 305 5.45 9.22 -15.70
C ALA A 305 5.76 8.87 -14.22
N PRO A 306 5.32 9.67 -13.23
CA PRO A 306 5.53 9.34 -11.82
C PRO A 306 4.91 7.98 -11.47
N ALA A 307 5.72 7.06 -10.92
CA ALA A 307 5.29 5.68 -10.69
C ALA A 307 4.06 5.60 -9.75
N LEU A 308 3.97 6.51 -8.78
CA LEU A 308 2.95 6.47 -7.74
C LEU A 308 1.69 7.28 -8.09
N GLN A 309 1.60 7.85 -9.30
CA GLN A 309 0.53 8.77 -9.69
C GLN A 309 -0.88 8.18 -9.56
N ARG A 310 -1.02 6.88 -9.77
CA ARG A 310 -2.32 6.18 -9.72
C ARG A 310 -2.64 5.60 -8.35
N SER A 311 -1.70 5.59 -7.41
CA SER A 311 -1.93 5.01 -6.10
C SER A 311 -2.78 5.95 -5.23
N VAL A 312 -3.88 5.41 -4.69
CA VAL A 312 -4.78 6.15 -3.80
C VAL A 312 -4.20 6.38 -2.40
N SER A 313 -3.08 5.74 -2.09
CA SER A 313 -2.38 5.86 -0.80
C SER A 313 -1.11 6.70 -0.89
N ALA A 314 -0.70 7.15 -2.07
CA ALA A 314 0.46 8.00 -2.24
C ALA A 314 0.21 9.40 -1.64
N PRO A 315 1.06 9.88 -0.71
CA PRO A 315 0.91 11.23 -0.15
C PRO A 315 1.10 12.32 -1.21
N TRP A 316 2.06 12.11 -2.11
CA TRP A 316 2.37 13.01 -3.23
C TRP A 316 2.43 12.21 -4.55
N PRO A 317 1.28 11.93 -5.18
CA PRO A 317 1.24 11.07 -6.38
C PRO A 317 1.99 11.65 -7.59
N GLY A 318 2.13 12.98 -7.66
CA GLY A 318 2.82 13.64 -8.76
C GLY A 318 4.35 13.72 -8.62
N ASP A 319 4.88 13.32 -7.45
CA ASP A 319 6.31 13.40 -7.18
C ASP A 319 7.02 12.19 -7.77
N GLU A 320 8.17 12.47 -8.37
CA GLU A 320 9.02 11.45 -8.99
C GLU A 320 10.33 11.30 -8.26
N GLU A 321 10.74 12.31 -7.48
CA GLU A 321 12.05 12.35 -6.85
C GLU A 321 11.90 12.25 -5.34
N PHE A 322 12.62 11.30 -4.76
CA PHE A 322 12.54 10.95 -3.35
C PHE A 322 13.95 10.93 -2.77
N SER A 323 14.11 11.50 -1.58
CA SER A 323 15.38 11.51 -0.87
C SER A 323 15.17 11.31 0.63
N GLY A 324 16.14 10.65 1.26
CA GLY A 324 16.15 10.38 2.69
C GLY A 324 14.96 9.55 3.22
N PRO A 325 14.77 9.53 4.56
CA PRO A 325 13.75 8.69 5.20
C PRO A 325 12.30 9.07 4.86
N ALA A 326 12.04 10.37 4.66
CA ALA A 326 10.71 10.84 4.27
C ALA A 326 10.33 10.37 2.86
N GLY A 327 11.31 10.34 1.94
CA GLY A 327 11.14 9.77 0.60
C GLY A 327 10.78 8.28 0.65
N LEU A 328 11.48 7.50 1.48
CA LEU A 328 11.18 6.08 1.65
C LEU A 328 9.76 5.86 2.19
N HIS A 329 9.34 6.65 3.18
CA HIS A 329 7.98 6.58 3.71
C HIS A 329 6.92 6.90 2.65
N GLY A 330 7.15 7.93 1.83
CA GLY A 330 6.28 8.29 0.71
C GLY A 330 6.18 7.18 -0.33
N ILE A 331 7.31 6.54 -0.68
CA ILE A 331 7.35 5.39 -1.60
C ILE A 331 6.59 4.20 -1.01
N ALA A 332 6.86 3.81 0.25
CA ALA A 332 6.22 2.69 0.90
C ALA A 332 4.69 2.89 1.01
N GLN A 333 4.25 4.10 1.38
CA GLN A 333 2.83 4.45 1.39
C GLN A 333 2.23 4.48 -0.01
N GLY A 334 2.93 4.98 -1.02
CA GLY A 334 2.43 4.94 -2.41
C GLY A 334 2.34 3.53 -2.96
N LEU A 335 3.30 2.65 -2.67
CA LEU A 335 3.22 1.24 -3.06
C LEU A 335 2.09 0.48 -2.33
N ALA A 336 1.70 0.99 -1.15
CA ALA A 336 0.39 0.88 -0.50
C ALA A 336 -0.73 0.22 -1.28
N ALA A 337 -1.32 1.06 -2.12
CA ALA A 337 -2.48 0.79 -2.94
C ALA A 337 -2.18 0.98 -4.44
N LEU A 338 -0.95 0.66 -4.84
CA LEU A 338 -0.59 0.64 -6.26
C LEU A 338 -1.13 -0.64 -6.90
N GLU A 339 -2.05 -0.47 -7.84
CA GLU A 339 -2.69 -1.58 -8.56
C GLU A 339 -2.14 -1.73 -9.99
N LEU A 340 -2.29 -2.92 -10.56
CA LEU A 340 -2.00 -3.17 -11.97
C LEU A 340 -2.96 -2.38 -12.87
N LEU A 341 -2.42 -1.81 -13.94
CA LEU A 341 -3.17 -1.13 -14.98
C LEU A 341 -3.94 -2.16 -15.82
N PRO A 342 -5.29 -2.12 -15.83
CA PRO A 342 -6.08 -3.09 -16.57
C PRO A 342 -5.80 -3.01 -18.07
N ASP A 343 -5.79 -4.17 -18.73
CA ASP A 343 -5.67 -4.26 -20.19
C ASP A 343 -6.92 -3.64 -20.85
N PRO A 344 -6.78 -2.57 -21.68
CA PRO A 344 -7.92 -1.94 -22.34
C PRO A 344 -8.69 -2.91 -23.26
N ALA A 345 -8.03 -3.94 -23.83
CA ALA A 345 -8.67 -4.90 -24.72
C ALA A 345 -9.67 -5.83 -23.99
N LYS A 346 -9.38 -6.20 -22.74
CA LYS A 346 -10.20 -7.10 -21.91
C LYS A 346 -11.43 -6.43 -21.29
N ARG A 347 -11.54 -5.10 -21.36
CA ARG A 347 -12.70 -4.34 -20.84
C ARG A 347 -13.95 -4.50 -21.70
N SER A 348 -13.80 -4.80 -22.98
CA SER A 348 -14.90 -4.96 -23.94
C SER A 348 -15.82 -6.14 -23.58
N THR A 349 -15.25 -7.25 -23.10
CA THR A 349 -16.00 -8.49 -22.81
C THR A 349 -16.71 -8.46 -21.45
N SER A 350 -16.13 -7.82 -20.43
CA SER A 350 -16.72 -7.71 -19.08
C SER A 350 -17.80 -6.61 -18.99
N SER A 351 -17.61 -5.49 -19.71
CA SER A 351 -18.61 -4.42 -19.86
C SER A 351 -19.87 -4.90 -20.57
N GLN A 352 -19.72 -5.72 -21.62
CA GLN A 352 -20.84 -6.25 -22.40
C GLN A 352 -21.66 -7.28 -21.58
N LYS A 353 -21.00 -8.07 -20.72
CA LYS A 353 -21.66 -9.00 -19.78
C LYS A 353 -22.35 -8.29 -18.60
N ARG A 354 -21.82 -7.13 -18.16
CA ARG A 354 -22.47 -6.27 -17.14
C ARG A 354 -23.67 -5.50 -17.68
N ARG A 355 -23.63 -5.04 -18.94
CA ARG A 355 -24.77 -4.33 -19.58
C ARG A 355 -25.98 -5.22 -19.83
N SER A 356 -25.82 -6.53 -20.04
CA SER A 356 -26.95 -7.46 -20.20
C SER A 356 -27.66 -7.80 -18.88
N VAL A 357 -27.03 -7.57 -17.72
CA VAL A 357 -27.60 -7.86 -16.40
C VAL A 357 -28.22 -6.61 -15.75
N SER A 358 -27.70 -5.42 -16.03
CA SER A 358 -28.15 -4.15 -15.41
C SER A 358 -29.33 -3.46 -16.14
N ALA A 359 -29.81 -4.01 -17.26
CA ALA A 359 -30.97 -3.46 -17.99
C ALA A 359 -32.32 -3.86 -17.37
N ARG A 360 -32.46 -3.77 -16.04
CA ARG A 360 -33.78 -3.76 -15.38
C ARG A 360 -33.78 -2.83 -14.16
N SER A 361 -34.52 -1.73 -14.35
CA SER A 361 -35.26 -0.91 -13.38
C SER A 361 -34.56 0.18 -12.52
N VAL A 362 -34.95 1.44 -12.83
CA VAL A 362 -35.60 2.46 -11.95
C VAL A 362 -34.65 3.47 -11.24
N PRO A 363 -35.06 4.75 -11.01
CA PRO A 363 -34.60 5.86 -11.83
C PRO A 363 -33.93 7.00 -11.02
N ASP A 364 -33.53 8.00 -11.79
CA ASP A 364 -32.90 9.27 -11.48
C ASP A 364 -33.50 10.05 -10.28
N ARG A 365 -32.61 10.56 -9.42
CA ARG A 365 -32.89 11.70 -8.52
C ARG A 365 -31.63 12.54 -8.33
N SER A 366 -31.71 13.72 -8.94
CA SER A 366 -30.83 14.88 -8.78
C SER A 366 -30.73 15.35 -7.33
N VAL A 367 -29.50 15.53 -6.83
CA VAL A 367 -29.19 16.54 -5.81
C VAL A 367 -27.84 17.16 -6.15
N SER A 368 -27.90 18.47 -6.38
CA SER A 368 -26.79 19.41 -6.52
C SER A 368 -25.98 19.51 -5.23
N ASP A 369 -24.66 19.47 -5.32
CA ASP A 369 -23.84 20.14 -4.31
C ASP A 369 -22.55 20.76 -4.85
N ARG A 370 -22.23 21.91 -4.25
CA ARG A 370 -21.31 22.95 -4.69
C ARG A 370 -19.84 22.51 -4.76
N ALA A 371 -19.21 22.91 -5.84
CA ALA A 371 -17.78 22.78 -6.10
C ALA A 371 -16.93 23.65 -5.15
N VAL A 372 -15.96 23.02 -4.50
CA VAL A 372 -14.74 23.68 -3.99
C VAL A 372 -13.65 23.42 -5.03
N SER A 373 -13.12 24.52 -5.58
CA SER A 373 -12.13 24.56 -6.66
C SER A 373 -10.78 23.99 -6.23
N GLY A 374 -10.58 22.69 -6.44
CA GLY A 374 -9.26 22.07 -6.62
C GLY A 374 -8.99 21.90 -8.11
N ARG A 375 -7.80 22.32 -8.58
CA ARG A 375 -7.39 22.31 -9.99
C ARG A 375 -7.47 20.89 -10.55
N SER A 376 -8.59 20.54 -11.20
CA SER A 376 -8.79 19.25 -11.85
C SER A 376 -7.79 19.11 -12.98
N VAL A 377 -6.81 18.21 -12.83
CA VAL A 377 -6.03 17.72 -13.95
C VAL A 377 -7.03 17.14 -14.95
N SER A 378 -7.14 17.81 -16.10
CA SER A 378 -8.13 17.51 -17.14
C SER A 378 -8.10 16.02 -17.49
N ALA A 379 -9.26 15.36 -17.43
CA ALA A 379 -9.46 13.96 -17.84
C ALA A 379 -8.96 13.66 -19.27
N ARG A 380 -8.74 14.70 -20.08
CA ARG A 380 -8.14 14.64 -21.41
C ARG A 380 -6.65 14.21 -21.39
N SER A 381 -5.90 14.57 -20.34
CA SER A 381 -4.49 14.18 -20.14
C SER A 381 -4.33 12.71 -19.78
N VAL A 382 -5.36 12.08 -19.21
CA VAL A 382 -5.30 10.67 -18.77
C VAL A 382 -5.66 9.74 -19.93
N ALA A 383 -6.60 10.15 -20.79
CA ALA A 383 -6.98 9.39 -21.98
C ALA A 383 -5.85 9.33 -23.03
N ASP A 384 -5.17 10.46 -23.29
CA ASP A 384 -4.09 10.59 -24.29
C ASP A 384 -2.81 9.79 -23.93
N ARG A 385 -2.65 9.41 -22.65
CA ARG A 385 -1.50 8.64 -22.14
C ARG A 385 -1.74 7.14 -22.06
N SER A 386 -3.00 6.69 -22.05
CA SER A 386 -3.34 5.27 -22.17
C SER A 386 -2.98 4.67 -23.53
N SER A 387 -2.62 5.53 -24.50
CA SER A 387 -2.08 5.21 -25.81
C SER A 387 -0.56 5.39 -25.92
N ALA A 388 0.14 5.76 -24.84
CA ALA A 388 1.58 5.90 -24.86
C ALA A 388 2.23 4.51 -25.03
N VAL A 389 3.14 4.40 -25.99
CA VAL A 389 3.91 3.17 -26.21
C VAL A 389 4.80 2.93 -24.99
N PRO A 390 4.72 1.76 -24.33
CA PRO A 390 5.59 1.40 -23.23
C PRO A 390 7.06 1.52 -23.65
N PHE A 391 7.89 2.14 -22.81
CA PHE A 391 9.32 2.37 -23.06
C PHE A 391 9.63 3.21 -24.31
N GLY A 392 8.64 3.92 -24.86
CA GLY A 392 8.81 4.74 -26.06
C GLY A 392 9.44 6.13 -25.81
N ASP A 393 9.39 6.98 -26.84
CA ASP A 393 10.05 8.29 -26.90
C ASP A 393 9.86 9.17 -25.65
N PRO A 394 8.67 9.31 -25.02
CA PRO A 394 8.51 10.17 -23.85
C PRO A 394 9.38 9.76 -22.66
N MET A 395 9.59 8.44 -22.49
CA MET A 395 10.46 7.91 -21.45
C MET A 395 11.92 8.12 -21.81
N LEU A 396 12.30 7.86 -23.07
CA LEU A 396 13.67 8.02 -23.55
C LEU A 396 14.13 9.49 -23.51
N ASP A 397 13.29 10.42 -23.96
CA ASP A 397 13.55 11.88 -23.89
C ASP A 397 13.81 12.33 -22.45
N LYS A 398 13.04 11.77 -21.51
CA LYS A 398 13.20 12.06 -20.09
C LYS A 398 14.51 11.51 -19.53
N LEU A 399 14.87 10.27 -19.88
CA LEU A 399 16.14 9.67 -19.49
C LEU A 399 17.34 10.36 -20.14
N ALA A 400 17.19 10.85 -21.37
CA ALA A 400 18.21 11.64 -22.07
C ALA A 400 18.55 12.93 -21.32
N GLY A 401 17.55 13.60 -20.72
CA GLY A 401 17.77 14.75 -19.84
C GLY A 401 18.54 14.42 -18.55
N LEU A 402 18.62 13.13 -18.19
CA LEU A 402 19.25 12.60 -16.97
C LEU A 402 20.52 11.79 -17.26
N LYS A 403 21.08 11.93 -18.47
CA LYS A 403 22.23 11.14 -18.92
C LYS A 403 23.37 11.17 -17.90
N ASN A 404 23.86 9.98 -17.55
CA ASN A 404 24.98 9.73 -16.63
C ASN A 404 24.78 10.21 -15.19
N ARG A 405 23.52 10.38 -14.71
CA ARG A 405 23.25 10.77 -13.32
C ARG A 405 23.25 9.62 -12.31
N GLY A 406 23.33 8.37 -12.79
CA GLY A 406 23.59 7.17 -11.97
C GLY A 406 22.91 5.91 -12.54
N PRO A 407 22.71 4.87 -11.71
CA PRO A 407 22.19 3.60 -12.17
C PRO A 407 20.71 3.67 -12.57
N LEU A 408 20.37 2.93 -13.61
CA LEU A 408 19.02 2.71 -14.12
C LEU A 408 18.58 1.29 -13.77
N ILE A 409 17.51 1.17 -12.98
CA ILE A 409 17.01 -0.11 -12.49
C ILE A 409 15.58 -0.29 -12.97
N ALA A 410 15.31 -1.39 -13.66
CA ALA A 410 13.98 -1.72 -14.19
C ALA A 410 13.41 -2.99 -13.52
N LEU A 411 12.20 -2.89 -12.98
CA LEU A 411 11.41 -3.99 -12.44
C LEU A 411 10.25 -4.26 -13.38
N LEU A 412 10.28 -5.41 -14.03
CA LEU A 412 9.45 -5.69 -15.20
C LEU A 412 8.72 -7.03 -15.05
N GLY A 413 7.54 -7.12 -15.64
CA GLY A 413 6.85 -8.40 -15.87
C GLY A 413 7.40 -9.11 -17.11
N ALA A 414 6.59 -9.98 -17.72
CA ALA A 414 6.88 -10.52 -19.04
C ALA A 414 6.62 -9.45 -20.12
N ILE A 415 7.69 -8.88 -20.66
CA ILE A 415 7.63 -7.92 -21.77
C ILE A 415 7.81 -8.62 -23.12
N THR A 416 7.42 -7.94 -24.20
CA THR A 416 7.62 -8.46 -25.57
C THR A 416 9.06 -8.21 -26.06
N GLU A 417 9.46 -8.88 -27.14
CA GLU A 417 10.77 -8.64 -27.77
C GLU A 417 10.90 -7.22 -28.33
N ASP A 418 9.81 -6.64 -28.83
CA ASP A 418 9.80 -5.26 -29.33
C ASP A 418 10.00 -4.27 -28.17
N GLU A 419 9.26 -4.45 -27.07
CA GLU A 419 9.44 -3.66 -25.84
C GLU A 419 10.85 -3.79 -25.25
N ALA A 420 11.46 -4.97 -25.37
CA ALA A 420 12.84 -5.21 -24.95
C ALA A 420 13.85 -4.42 -25.80
N ARG A 421 13.59 -4.23 -27.10
CA ARG A 421 14.43 -3.38 -27.96
C ARG A 421 14.26 -1.91 -27.61
N ASP A 422 13.04 -1.47 -27.34
CA ASP A 422 12.75 -0.08 -26.94
C ASP A 422 13.42 0.26 -25.61
N LEU A 423 13.25 -0.59 -24.59
CA LEU A 423 13.96 -0.46 -23.31
C LEU A 423 15.49 -0.57 -23.46
N GLY A 424 15.96 -1.37 -24.43
CA GLY A 424 17.38 -1.50 -24.76
C GLY A 424 18.06 -0.15 -24.99
N GLN A 425 17.38 0.77 -25.67
CA GLN A 425 17.90 2.12 -25.99
C GLN A 425 18.18 2.95 -24.73
N ALA A 426 17.41 2.73 -23.65
CA ALA A 426 17.59 3.45 -22.40
C ALA A 426 18.92 3.15 -21.69
N ALA A 427 19.61 2.06 -22.06
CA ALA A 427 20.90 1.69 -21.49
C ALA A 427 21.98 2.77 -21.69
N GLU A 428 21.88 3.57 -22.76
CA GLU A 428 22.85 4.63 -23.09
C GLU A 428 22.80 5.84 -22.13
N TYR A 429 21.73 5.95 -21.33
CA TYR A 429 21.51 7.09 -20.44
C TYR A 429 21.91 6.79 -18.98
N GLY A 430 21.93 5.52 -18.57
CA GLY A 430 22.33 5.09 -17.23
C GLY A 430 23.85 4.90 -17.12
N SER A 431 24.41 5.10 -15.93
CA SER A 431 25.80 4.72 -15.66
C SER A 431 25.99 3.20 -15.60
N GLN A 432 24.96 2.51 -15.13
CA GLN A 432 24.80 1.06 -15.08
C GLN A 432 23.32 0.76 -15.28
N SER A 433 22.99 -0.21 -16.12
CA SER A 433 21.61 -0.56 -16.47
C SER A 433 21.30 -1.97 -15.99
N LEU A 434 20.37 -2.09 -15.05
CA LEU A 434 19.99 -3.33 -14.34
C LEU A 434 18.51 -3.63 -14.57
N ALA A 435 18.15 -4.86 -14.95
CA ALA A 435 16.76 -5.26 -15.11
C ALA A 435 16.46 -6.57 -14.38
N ILE A 436 15.36 -6.58 -13.62
CA ILE A 436 14.77 -7.78 -13.03
C ILE A 436 13.45 -8.07 -13.75
N LEU A 437 13.40 -9.23 -14.40
CA LEU A 437 12.19 -9.74 -15.04
C LEU A 437 11.52 -10.75 -14.11
N VAL A 438 10.26 -10.52 -13.75
CA VAL A 438 9.51 -11.39 -12.84
C VAL A 438 8.44 -12.14 -13.63
N SER A 439 8.55 -13.46 -13.67
CA SER A 439 7.61 -14.33 -14.40
C SER A 439 7.48 -15.69 -13.74
N GLU A 440 6.28 -16.28 -13.83
CA GLU A 440 6.05 -17.68 -13.45
C GLU A 440 6.87 -18.66 -14.29
N ARG A 441 7.25 -18.25 -15.52
CA ARG A 441 8.05 -19.03 -16.46
C ARG A 441 9.25 -18.23 -16.94
N PRO A 442 10.32 -18.09 -16.14
CA PRO A 442 11.52 -17.36 -16.54
C PRO A 442 12.15 -17.89 -17.83
N ARG A 443 11.92 -19.17 -18.16
CA ARG A 443 12.43 -19.80 -19.39
C ARG A 443 11.82 -19.25 -20.67
N ASP A 444 10.67 -18.61 -20.60
CA ASP A 444 10.03 -18.06 -21.81
C ASP A 444 10.65 -16.69 -22.17
N LEU A 445 11.47 -16.12 -21.29
CA LEU A 445 12.07 -14.79 -21.44
C LEU A 445 13.52 -14.82 -21.95
N HIS A 446 14.04 -15.97 -22.41
CA HIS A 446 15.44 -16.05 -22.88
C HIS A 446 15.73 -15.08 -24.03
N SER A 447 14.85 -14.99 -25.04
CA SER A 447 15.05 -14.07 -26.18
C SER A 447 15.04 -12.61 -25.74
N VAL A 448 14.10 -12.23 -24.88
CA VAL A 448 14.02 -10.90 -24.25
C VAL A 448 15.29 -10.57 -23.47
N MET A 449 15.79 -11.51 -22.66
CA MET A 449 17.02 -11.33 -21.90
C MET A 449 18.24 -11.15 -22.80
N ASP A 450 18.33 -11.90 -23.90
CA ASP A 450 19.44 -11.79 -24.85
C ASP A 450 19.42 -10.45 -25.58
N ILE A 451 18.23 -9.94 -25.96
CA ILE A 451 18.05 -8.60 -26.54
C ILE A 451 18.56 -7.54 -25.55
N LEU A 452 18.08 -7.54 -24.30
CA LEU A 452 18.47 -6.55 -23.30
C LEU A 452 19.97 -6.62 -22.98
N ARG A 453 20.54 -7.82 -22.85
CA ARG A 453 21.98 -8.01 -22.64
C ARG A 453 22.82 -7.49 -23.80
N SER A 454 22.36 -7.71 -25.04
CA SER A 454 23.04 -7.18 -26.23
C SER A 454 23.04 -5.65 -26.27
N ALA A 455 22.05 -5.01 -25.64
CA ALA A 455 21.95 -3.57 -25.46
C ALA A 455 22.71 -3.04 -24.22
N GLY A 456 23.39 -3.90 -23.45
CA GLY A 456 24.21 -3.51 -22.30
C GLY A 456 23.50 -3.58 -20.94
N TRP A 457 22.30 -4.14 -20.86
CA TRP A 457 21.62 -4.37 -19.58
C TRP A 457 22.15 -5.63 -18.87
N HIS A 458 22.26 -5.56 -17.54
CA HIS A 458 22.45 -6.73 -16.69
C HIS A 458 21.08 -7.25 -16.28
N VAL A 459 20.74 -8.46 -16.73
CA VAL A 459 19.38 -8.99 -16.63
C VAL A 459 19.34 -10.30 -15.88
N VAL A 460 18.46 -10.37 -14.89
CA VAL A 460 18.06 -11.59 -14.17
C VAL A 460 16.57 -11.83 -14.33
N ALA A 461 16.17 -13.08 -14.54
CA ALA A 461 14.76 -13.48 -14.54
C ALA A 461 14.47 -14.36 -13.32
N VAL A 462 13.38 -14.06 -12.63
CA VAL A 462 13.03 -14.69 -11.35
C VAL A 462 11.58 -15.11 -11.29
N THR A 463 11.31 -16.13 -10.46
CA THR A 463 9.95 -16.57 -10.14
C THR A 463 9.42 -15.77 -8.94
N PRO A 464 8.09 -15.68 -8.73
CA PRO A 464 7.52 -14.97 -7.58
C PRO A 464 7.89 -15.58 -6.22
N ASN A 465 8.45 -16.80 -6.18
CA ASN A 465 8.93 -17.43 -4.95
C ASN A 465 10.44 -17.22 -4.71
N ALA A 466 11.15 -16.56 -5.63
CA ALA A 466 12.57 -16.26 -5.47
C ALA A 466 12.80 -15.21 -4.38
N SER A 467 13.95 -15.26 -3.71
CA SER A 467 14.34 -14.20 -2.77
C SER A 467 14.77 -12.95 -3.53
N VAL A 468 14.26 -11.78 -3.12
CA VAL A 468 14.66 -10.46 -3.66
C VAL A 468 16.15 -10.23 -3.45
N ALA A 469 16.68 -10.57 -2.26
CA ALA A 469 18.11 -10.41 -1.95
C ALA A 469 19.00 -11.24 -2.89
N THR A 470 18.58 -12.47 -3.23
CA THR A 470 19.32 -13.33 -4.16
C THR A 470 19.24 -12.80 -5.59
N ALA A 471 18.07 -12.33 -6.03
CA ALA A 471 17.89 -11.69 -7.33
C ALA A 471 18.80 -10.47 -7.49
N TRP A 472 18.86 -9.64 -6.45
CA TRP A 472 19.70 -8.45 -6.39
C TRP A 472 21.20 -8.80 -6.48
N ALA A 473 21.65 -9.80 -5.72
CA ALA A 473 23.06 -10.23 -5.75
C ALA A 473 23.52 -10.72 -7.15
N HIS A 474 22.61 -11.32 -7.93
CA HIS A 474 22.94 -11.83 -9.26
C HIS A 474 23.01 -10.75 -10.35
N LEU A 475 22.45 -9.56 -10.11
CA LEU A 475 22.55 -8.43 -11.06
C LEU A 475 23.96 -7.87 -11.16
N ASP A 476 24.75 -8.03 -10.10
CA ASP A 476 26.07 -7.42 -9.95
C ASP A 476 27.23 -8.30 -10.42
N THR A 477 26.94 -9.53 -10.87
CA THR A 477 27.98 -10.39 -11.44
C THR A 477 28.18 -10.01 -12.90
N PRO A 478 29.33 -9.44 -13.32
CA PRO A 478 29.60 -9.20 -14.74
C PRO A 478 29.57 -10.55 -15.48
N PRO A 479 29.23 -10.57 -16.78
CA PRO A 479 29.21 -11.80 -17.58
C PRO A 479 30.63 -12.35 -17.79
N ALA A 480 31.22 -12.96 -16.78
CA ALA A 480 32.37 -13.84 -16.93
C ALA A 480 31.85 -15.22 -17.34
N THR A 481 32.11 -15.57 -18.60
CA THR A 481 32.13 -16.93 -19.17
C THR A 481 31.96 -18.06 -18.15
N VAL A 482 30.74 -18.59 -18.03
CA VAL A 482 30.52 -19.92 -17.45
C VAL A 482 30.90 -20.95 -18.51
N THR A 483 32.19 -21.18 -18.71
CA THR A 483 32.65 -22.45 -19.29
C THR A 483 32.46 -23.53 -18.23
N SER A 484 31.65 -24.51 -18.58
CA SER A 484 31.53 -25.80 -17.90
C SER A 484 32.89 -26.33 -17.44
N SER A 485 33.10 -26.47 -16.14
CA SER A 485 34.14 -27.34 -15.61
C SER A 485 33.56 -28.20 -14.50
N THR A 486 33.35 -29.44 -14.86
CA THR A 486 33.09 -30.57 -13.97
C THR A 486 34.31 -30.79 -13.09
N ALA A 487 34.18 -30.60 -11.78
CA ALA A 487 35.12 -31.16 -10.82
C ALA A 487 34.42 -31.48 -9.50
N LYS A 488 34.10 -32.77 -9.33
CA LYS A 488 33.89 -33.42 -8.04
C LYS A 488 35.01 -33.03 -7.08
N THR A 489 34.67 -32.43 -5.94
CA THR A 489 35.47 -32.57 -4.72
C THR A 489 34.53 -32.74 -3.53
N THR A 490 34.35 -34.01 -3.19
CA THR A 490 34.01 -34.52 -1.86
C THR A 490 34.79 -33.78 -0.77
N LEU A 491 34.10 -33.19 0.21
CA LEU A 491 34.68 -32.95 1.53
C LEU A 491 33.85 -33.65 2.60
N ARG A 492 34.60 -34.53 3.25
CA ARG A 492 34.31 -35.57 4.21
C ARG A 492 33.89 -34.95 5.54
N SER A 493 32.80 -35.47 6.09
CA SER A 493 32.46 -35.40 7.51
C SER A 493 33.65 -35.89 8.36
N GLY A 494 34.08 -35.07 9.30
CA GLY A 494 34.99 -35.41 10.38
C GLY A 494 34.32 -35.05 11.70
N ALA A 495 34.04 -36.06 12.50
CA ALA A 495 33.45 -35.97 13.82
C ALA A 495 34.47 -35.60 14.90
N SER A 496 33.91 -35.13 16.03
CA SER A 496 34.41 -35.20 17.42
C SER A 496 35.70 -34.47 17.79
N SER A 497 35.58 -33.43 18.61
CA SER A 497 35.84 -33.48 20.07
C SER A 497 35.35 -32.19 20.72
#